data_AF-A0A970K2T9-F1
#
_entry.id   AF-A0A970K2T9-F1
#
_cell.length_a   1.000
_cell.length_b   1.000
_cell.length_c   1.000
_cell.angle_alpha   90.00
_cell.angle_beta   90.00
_cell.angle_gamma   90.00
#
_symmetry.space_group_name_H-M   'P 1'
#
loop_
_entity.id
_entity.type
_entity.pdbx_description
1 polymer ?
#
loop_
_entity_poly.entity_id
_entity_poly.type
_entity_poly.pdbx_seq_one_letter_code
_entity_poly.pdbx_strand_id
1 'polypeptide(L)'
;MKIGLWIHPEELSDNWVRMALDAGLDMLGLHPVGGNEARDSLQRMIDMLQNDRQFNKRIEELERHGVQVEYACHALSWMLPRDYFESHPDWFRLNEDDIRVPDYDCCPSSRQALKVINERAALLTIYLYTDSRRYHFWADDAASGSCYCEECRQYSPSDNLLRITHAVLEGIKQVDSLGKLSYLAYH
;
A
#
# COMPACT_ATOMS: atom_id res chain seq x y z
N MET A 1 -24.96 10.88 3.21
CA MET A 1 -23.78 10.89 2.32
C MET A 1 -22.58 10.70 3.20
N LYS A 2 -21.67 9.76 2.91
CA LYS A 2 -20.44 9.64 3.68
C LYS A 2 -19.41 10.66 3.17
N ILE A 3 -18.75 11.39 4.06
CA ILE A 3 -17.74 12.39 3.74
C ILE A 3 -16.39 11.88 4.22
N GLY A 4 -15.42 11.79 3.32
CA GLY A 4 -14.06 11.39 3.63
C GLY A 4 -13.03 12.27 2.95
N LEU A 5 -11.88 12.43 3.58
CA LEU A 5 -10.74 13.21 3.06
C LEU A 5 -9.44 12.45 3.26
N TRP A 6 -8.46 12.68 2.39
CA TRP A 6 -7.11 12.15 2.49
C TRP A 6 -6.15 13.28 2.83
N ILE A 7 -5.24 13.02 3.78
CA ILE A 7 -4.14 13.91 4.14
C ILE A 7 -2.84 13.11 4.21
N HIS A 8 -1.70 13.80 4.20
CA HIS A 8 -0.43 13.16 4.55
C HIS A 8 -0.37 12.90 6.06
N PRO A 9 0.29 11.80 6.50
CA PRO A 9 0.44 11.49 7.92
C PRO A 9 1.04 12.65 8.73
N GLU A 10 2.00 13.38 8.17
CA GLU A 10 2.67 14.51 8.80
C GLU A 10 1.74 15.71 9.05
N GLU A 11 0.60 15.77 8.37
CA GLU A 11 -0.39 16.84 8.55
C GLU A 11 -1.28 16.58 9.78
N LEU A 12 -1.37 15.34 10.28
CA LEU A 12 -2.27 14.99 11.39
C LEU A 12 -1.83 15.69 12.70
N SER A 13 -2.52 16.80 12.96
CA SER A 13 -2.34 17.66 14.13
C SER A 13 -3.64 17.79 14.93
N ASP A 14 -3.57 18.33 16.14
CA ASP A 14 -4.76 18.55 16.97
C ASP A 14 -5.77 19.51 16.27
N ASN A 15 -5.27 20.44 15.45
CA ASN A 15 -6.11 21.31 14.64
C ASN A 15 -6.83 20.53 13.52
N TRP A 16 -6.15 19.59 12.88
CA TRP A 16 -6.76 18.72 11.87
C TRP A 16 -7.84 17.81 12.48
N VAL A 17 -7.59 17.26 13.68
CA VAL A 17 -8.60 16.50 14.43
C VAL A 17 -9.84 17.36 14.64
N ARG A 18 -9.67 18.58 15.18
CA ARG A 18 -10.79 19.51 15.39
C ARG A 18 -11.53 19.82 14.08
N MET A 19 -10.80 20.10 13.00
CA MET A 19 -11.41 20.37 11.69
C MET A 19 -12.22 19.18 11.16
N ALA A 20 -11.72 17.95 11.31
CA ALA A 20 -12.41 16.74 10.89
C ALA A 20 -13.73 16.55 11.66
N LEU A 21 -13.70 16.80 12.97
CA LEU A 21 -14.88 16.70 13.83
C LEU A 21 -15.90 17.82 13.55
N ASP A 22 -15.44 19.06 13.44
CA ASP A 22 -16.28 20.24 13.16
C ASP A 22 -16.95 20.11 11.77
N ALA A 23 -16.26 19.52 10.80
CA ALA A 23 -16.78 19.25 9.46
C ALA A 23 -17.71 18.03 9.39
N GLY A 24 -17.79 17.22 10.45
CA GLY A 24 -18.59 16.00 10.48
C GLY A 24 -18.10 14.93 9.50
N LEU A 25 -16.79 14.72 9.38
CA LEU A 25 -16.25 13.65 8.53
C LEU A 25 -16.65 12.26 9.06
N ASP A 26 -16.97 11.35 8.15
CA ASP A 26 -17.15 9.93 8.47
C ASP A 26 -15.83 9.16 8.44
N MET A 27 -14.85 9.66 7.68
CA MET A 27 -13.55 9.00 7.47
C MET A 27 -12.44 10.03 7.25
N LEU A 28 -11.27 9.78 7.86
CA LEU A 28 -10.03 10.49 7.54
C LEU A 28 -8.96 9.47 7.12
N GLY A 29 -8.51 9.62 5.88
CA GLY A 29 -7.52 8.76 5.28
C GLY A 29 -6.11 9.35 5.41
N LEU A 30 -5.15 8.50 5.76
CA LEU A 30 -3.74 8.84 5.83
C LEU A 30 -3.01 8.24 4.64
N HIS A 31 -2.43 9.10 3.81
CA HIS A 31 -1.77 8.71 2.57
C HIS A 31 -0.33 9.23 2.53
N PRO A 32 0.69 8.42 2.90
CA PRO A 32 2.09 8.82 2.74
C PRO A 32 2.44 9.11 1.28
N VAL A 33 3.44 9.95 1.05
CA VAL A 33 3.86 10.39 -0.30
C VAL A 33 4.16 9.20 -1.21
N GLY A 34 3.59 9.16 -2.42
CA GLY A 34 3.80 8.10 -3.41
C GLY A 34 5.07 8.27 -4.27
N GLY A 35 5.09 7.60 -5.42
CA GLY A 35 6.19 7.69 -6.38
C GLY A 35 7.53 7.18 -5.82
N ASN A 36 8.62 7.89 -6.13
CA ASN A 36 9.98 7.48 -5.72
C ASN A 36 10.19 7.49 -4.19
N GLU A 37 9.35 8.21 -3.44
CA GLU A 37 9.44 8.29 -1.98
C GLU A 37 8.52 7.27 -1.26
N ALA A 38 7.73 6.49 -2.01
CA ALA A 38 6.69 5.61 -1.48
C ALA A 38 7.18 4.66 -0.38
N ARG A 39 8.34 4.03 -0.57
CA ARG A 39 8.94 3.13 0.43
C ARG A 39 9.24 3.86 1.73
N ASP A 40 9.93 4.99 1.65
CA ASP A 40 10.48 5.68 2.83
C ASP A 40 9.38 6.47 3.55
N SER A 41 8.42 7.04 2.82
CA SER A 41 7.25 7.70 3.39
C SER A 41 6.33 6.71 4.12
N LEU A 42 6.11 5.52 3.54
CA LEU A 42 5.38 4.45 4.20
C LEU A 42 6.10 3.97 5.47
N GLN A 43 7.43 3.82 5.41
CA GLN A 43 8.22 3.46 6.59
C GLN A 43 8.09 4.52 7.69
N ARG A 44 8.16 5.82 7.35
CA ARG A 44 7.94 6.89 8.33
C ARG A 44 6.56 6.83 8.99
N MET A 45 5.51 6.55 8.21
CA MET A 45 4.16 6.38 8.78
C MET A 45 4.09 5.18 9.73
N ILE A 46 4.70 4.04 9.38
CA ILE A 46 4.81 2.88 10.27
C ILE A 46 5.55 3.26 11.55
N ASP A 47 6.66 3.99 11.44
CA ASP A 47 7.44 4.43 12.60
C ASP A 47 6.64 5.39 13.49
N MET A 48 5.82 6.29 12.91
CA MET A 48 4.90 7.16 13.67
C MET A 48 3.86 6.33 14.44
N LEU A 49 3.22 5.35 13.77
CA LEU A 49 2.24 4.48 14.42
C LEU A 49 2.86 3.64 15.56
N GLN A 50 4.10 3.20 15.40
CA GLN A 50 4.77 2.37 16.40
C GLN A 50 5.34 3.17 17.57
N ASN A 51 5.80 4.39 17.33
CA ASN A 51 6.65 5.12 18.28
C ASN A 51 6.10 6.47 18.73
N ASP A 52 5.19 7.10 17.97
CA ASP A 52 4.63 8.41 18.30
C ASP A 52 3.29 8.27 19.06
N ARG A 53 3.37 8.43 20.38
CA ARG A 53 2.19 8.41 21.26
C ARG A 53 1.19 9.53 20.97
N GLN A 54 1.65 10.70 20.55
CA GLN A 54 0.75 11.82 20.29
C GLN A 54 0.00 11.62 18.97
N PHE A 55 0.68 11.08 17.96
CA PHE A 55 0.04 10.67 16.71
C PHE A 55 -1.09 9.66 16.94
N ASN A 56 -0.81 8.60 17.71
CA ASN A 56 -1.82 7.59 18.05
C ASN A 56 -3.00 8.17 18.85
N LYS A 57 -2.75 9.09 19.79
CA LYS A 57 -3.83 9.78 20.52
C LYS A 57 -4.78 10.56 19.61
N ARG A 58 -4.29 11.13 18.51
CA ARG A 58 -5.12 11.84 17.53
C ARG A 58 -6.01 10.88 16.76
N ILE A 59 -5.47 9.73 16.36
CA ILE A 59 -6.23 8.65 15.73
C ILE A 59 -7.32 8.15 16.68
N GLU A 60 -6.95 7.83 17.93
CA GLU A 60 -7.91 7.38 18.95
C GLU A 60 -9.01 8.41 19.24
N GLU A 61 -8.70 9.71 19.18
CA GLU A 61 -9.69 10.77 19.35
C GLU A 61 -10.70 10.82 18.19
N LEU A 62 -10.22 10.69 16.95
CA LEU A 62 -11.08 10.60 15.75
C LEU A 62 -12.01 9.39 15.84
N GLU A 63 -11.46 8.22 16.13
CA GLU A 63 -12.21 6.96 16.21
C GLU A 63 -13.24 6.96 17.34
N ARG A 64 -12.91 7.52 18.51
CA ARG A 64 -13.86 7.69 19.62
C ARG A 64 -15.06 8.56 19.27
N HIS A 65 -14.93 9.44 18.27
CA HIS A 65 -16.02 10.28 17.77
C HIS A 65 -16.66 9.72 16.50
N GLY A 66 -16.35 8.47 16.12
CA GLY A 66 -16.97 7.79 14.99
C GLY A 66 -16.36 8.12 13.63
N VAL A 67 -15.23 8.83 13.58
CA VAL A 67 -14.48 9.06 12.34
C VAL A 67 -13.59 7.85 12.09
N GLN A 68 -13.82 7.12 11.00
CA GLN A 68 -12.98 5.97 10.63
C GLN A 68 -11.60 6.47 10.16
N VAL A 69 -10.52 5.85 10.62
CA VAL A 69 -9.17 6.11 10.08
C VAL A 69 -8.77 5.00 9.12
N GLU A 70 -8.37 5.37 7.91
CA GLU A 70 -7.92 4.45 6.86
C GLU A 70 -6.52 4.83 6.38
N TYR A 71 -5.79 3.84 5.85
CA TYR A 71 -4.43 4.05 5.34
C TYR A 71 -4.38 3.66 3.86
N ALA A 72 -3.82 4.54 3.03
CA ALA A 72 -3.62 4.27 1.62
C ALA A 72 -2.19 4.56 1.19
N CYS A 73 -1.53 3.60 0.55
CA CYS A 73 -0.13 3.72 0.21
C CYS A 73 0.24 2.88 -1.02
N HIS A 74 1.19 3.41 -1.78
CA HIS A 74 1.95 2.63 -2.77
C HIS A 74 2.94 1.77 -2.00
N ALA A 75 2.60 0.51 -1.80
CA ALA A 75 3.25 -0.35 -0.81
C ALA A 75 4.17 -1.41 -1.42
N LEU A 76 4.14 -1.61 -2.74
CA LEU A 76 4.88 -2.68 -3.39
C LEU A 76 6.40 -2.56 -3.22
N SER A 77 6.97 -1.36 -3.32
CA SER A 77 8.38 -1.10 -3.03
C SER A 77 8.80 -1.34 -1.57
N TRP A 78 7.86 -1.25 -0.63
CA TRP A 78 8.08 -1.65 0.75
C TRP A 78 7.93 -3.17 0.94
N MET A 79 6.98 -3.81 0.26
CA MET A 79 6.75 -5.25 0.31
C MET A 79 7.79 -6.06 -0.48
N LEU A 80 8.42 -5.49 -1.49
CA LEU A 80 9.51 -6.09 -2.24
C LEU A 80 10.68 -5.11 -2.34
N PRO A 81 11.50 -5.00 -1.28
CA PRO A 81 12.70 -4.18 -1.26
C PRO A 81 13.61 -4.43 -2.46
N ARG A 82 14.15 -3.34 -3.04
CA ARG A 82 14.98 -3.42 -4.26
C ARG A 82 16.30 -4.14 -4.05
N ASP A 83 16.77 -4.23 -2.81
CA ASP A 83 17.98 -4.92 -2.42
C ASP A 83 17.92 -6.44 -2.73
N TYR A 84 16.71 -7.02 -2.86
CA TYR A 84 16.56 -8.40 -3.31
C TYR A 84 17.05 -8.62 -4.75
N PHE A 85 17.19 -7.57 -5.56
CA PHE A 85 17.59 -7.69 -6.97
C PHE A 85 18.97 -8.31 -7.16
N GLU A 86 19.91 -8.04 -6.25
CA GLU A 86 21.28 -8.57 -6.34
C GLU A 86 21.31 -10.10 -6.31
N SER A 87 20.40 -10.70 -5.54
CA SER A 87 20.32 -12.15 -5.37
C SER A 87 19.25 -12.79 -6.24
N HIS A 88 18.17 -12.06 -6.55
CA HIS A 88 16.95 -12.56 -7.16
C HIS A 88 16.45 -11.62 -8.28
N PRO A 89 17.24 -11.39 -9.35
CA PRO A 89 16.86 -10.46 -10.42
C PRO A 89 15.60 -10.90 -11.18
N ASP A 90 15.27 -12.20 -11.17
CA ASP A 90 14.06 -12.78 -11.77
C ASP A 90 12.75 -12.39 -11.05
N TRP A 91 12.84 -11.86 -9.83
CA TRP A 91 11.70 -11.35 -9.07
C TRP A 91 11.19 -10.01 -9.59
N PHE A 92 12.03 -9.30 -10.33
CA PHE A 92 11.76 -7.95 -10.81
C PHE A 92 11.42 -7.96 -12.29
N ARG A 93 10.72 -6.91 -12.75
CA ARG A 93 10.19 -6.86 -14.11
C ARG A 93 11.31 -6.96 -15.15
N LEU A 94 10.99 -7.59 -16.27
CA LEU A 94 11.76 -7.46 -17.51
C LEU A 94 11.22 -6.21 -18.21
N ASN A 95 12.06 -5.23 -18.52
CA ASN A 95 11.64 -4.05 -19.27
C ASN A 95 11.54 -4.34 -20.79
N GLU A 96 11.24 -3.31 -21.57
CA GLU A 96 11.06 -3.41 -23.03
C GLU A 96 12.35 -3.73 -23.79
N ASP A 97 13.50 -3.43 -23.18
CA ASP A 97 14.84 -3.74 -23.71
C ASP A 97 15.31 -5.15 -23.33
N ASP A 98 14.42 -5.98 -22.80
CA ASP A 98 14.70 -7.34 -22.30
C ASP A 98 15.75 -7.37 -21.16
N ILE A 99 15.76 -6.33 -20.31
CA ILE A 99 16.65 -6.20 -19.15
C ILE A 99 15.83 -6.32 -17.86
N ARG A 100 16.33 -7.12 -16.90
CA ARG A 100 15.76 -7.16 -15.54
C ARG A 100 16.14 -5.89 -14.81
N VAL A 101 15.15 -5.19 -14.26
CA VAL A 101 15.35 -3.90 -13.60
C VAL A 101 14.58 -3.85 -12.28
N PRO A 102 15.16 -3.31 -11.20
CA PRO A 102 14.51 -3.21 -9.90
C PRO A 102 13.70 -1.91 -9.71
N ASP A 103 13.24 -1.30 -10.80
CA ASP A 103 12.37 -0.13 -10.73
C ASP A 103 10.89 -0.55 -10.83
N TYR A 104 10.00 0.29 -10.26
CA TYR A 104 8.55 0.09 -10.31
C TYR A 104 8.11 -1.33 -9.88
N ASP A 105 7.15 -1.92 -10.59
CA ASP A 105 6.53 -3.17 -10.20
C ASP A 105 7.46 -4.40 -10.33
N CYS A 106 7.06 -5.48 -9.67
CA CYS A 106 7.74 -6.76 -9.72
C CYS A 106 7.41 -7.54 -11.01
N CYS A 107 7.94 -8.76 -11.12
CA CYS A 107 7.51 -9.72 -12.13
C CYS A 107 6.34 -10.57 -11.60
N PRO A 108 5.09 -10.41 -12.14
CA PRO A 108 3.94 -11.20 -11.68
C PRO A 108 4.07 -12.72 -11.89
N SER A 109 4.99 -13.17 -12.75
CA SER A 109 5.27 -14.60 -12.95
C SER A 109 6.21 -15.19 -11.89
N SER A 110 6.90 -14.36 -11.09
CA SER A 110 7.75 -14.87 -10.02
C SER A 110 6.91 -15.28 -8.81
N ARG A 111 6.72 -16.58 -8.63
CA ARG A 111 5.99 -17.14 -7.48
C ARG A 111 6.67 -16.82 -6.15
N GLN A 112 8.01 -16.79 -6.13
CA GLN A 112 8.76 -16.42 -4.94
C GLN A 112 8.57 -14.94 -4.58
N ALA A 113 8.60 -14.04 -5.56
CA ALA A 113 8.34 -12.62 -5.31
C ALA A 113 6.91 -12.40 -4.77
N LEU A 114 5.91 -13.04 -5.39
CA LEU A 114 4.52 -12.97 -4.92
C LEU A 114 4.35 -13.53 -3.49
N LYS A 115 5.10 -14.58 -3.11
CA LYS A 115 5.10 -15.11 -1.74
C LYS A 115 5.67 -14.09 -0.74
N VAL A 116 6.77 -13.42 -1.06
CA VAL A 116 7.35 -12.37 -0.22
C VAL A 116 6.38 -11.19 -0.07
N ILE A 117 5.75 -10.76 -1.17
CA ILE A 117 4.73 -9.71 -1.17
C ILE A 117 3.55 -10.10 -0.29
N ASN A 118 3.07 -11.33 -0.39
CA ASN A 118 1.99 -11.87 0.43
C ASN A 118 2.33 -11.83 1.94
N GLU A 119 3.51 -12.33 2.32
CA GLU A 119 3.98 -12.33 3.72
C GLU A 119 4.13 -10.91 4.26
N ARG A 120 4.65 -9.99 3.44
CA ARG A 120 4.83 -8.58 3.83
C ARG A 120 3.54 -7.78 3.81
N ALA A 121 2.56 -8.15 3.00
CA ALA A 121 1.20 -7.60 3.06
C ALA A 121 0.51 -7.98 4.37
N ALA A 122 0.68 -9.23 4.84
CA ALA A 122 0.19 -9.64 6.16
C ALA A 122 0.83 -8.78 7.27
N LEU A 123 2.16 -8.60 7.23
CA LEU A 123 2.86 -7.74 8.19
C LEU A 123 2.36 -6.29 8.15
N LEU A 124 2.19 -5.72 6.94
CA LEU A 124 1.70 -4.36 6.77
C LEU A 124 0.26 -4.21 7.30
N THR A 125 -0.57 -5.24 7.16
CA THR A 125 -1.93 -5.27 7.71
C THR A 125 -1.94 -5.17 9.23
N ILE A 126 -0.94 -5.75 9.92
CA ILE A 126 -0.78 -5.61 11.38
C ILE A 126 -0.42 -4.16 11.73
N TYR A 127 0.49 -3.54 10.99
CA TYR A 127 0.93 -2.17 11.25
C TYR A 127 -0.13 -1.13 10.93
N LEU A 128 -0.93 -1.35 9.88
CA LEU A 128 -1.93 -0.42 9.36
C LEU A 128 -3.35 -0.97 9.55
N TYR A 129 -3.61 -1.64 10.67
CA TYR A 129 -4.94 -2.17 10.97
C TYR A 129 -5.97 -1.03 11.02
N THR A 130 -7.15 -1.27 10.43
CA THR A 130 -8.27 -0.32 10.42
C THR A 130 -9.58 -1.05 10.67
N ASP A 131 -10.44 -0.48 11.51
CA ASP A 131 -11.77 -1.04 11.82
C ASP A 131 -12.73 -1.02 10.62
N SER A 132 -12.40 -0.23 9.59
CA SER A 132 -13.13 -0.22 8.32
C SER A 132 -12.98 -1.52 7.53
N ARG A 133 -11.92 -2.31 7.83
CA ARG A 133 -11.45 -3.49 7.10
C ARG A 133 -11.19 -3.24 5.61
N ARG A 134 -11.01 -1.97 5.23
CA ARG A 134 -10.66 -1.54 3.87
C ARG A 134 -9.19 -1.17 3.87
N TYR A 135 -8.42 -1.89 3.07
CA TYR A 135 -7.00 -1.67 2.88
C TYR A 135 -6.75 -1.12 1.49
N HIS A 136 -5.77 -0.23 1.39
CA HIS A 136 -5.44 0.49 0.17
C HIS A 136 -3.94 0.36 -0.09
N PHE A 137 -3.49 -0.87 -0.31
CA PHE A 137 -2.09 -1.21 -0.57
C PHE A 137 -1.89 -1.42 -2.07
N TRP A 138 -1.33 -0.42 -2.73
CA TRP A 138 -1.22 -0.38 -4.19
C TRP A 138 0.18 -0.73 -4.68
N ALA A 139 0.24 -1.08 -5.96
CA ALA A 139 1.48 -1.18 -6.72
C ALA A 139 2.16 0.19 -6.87
N ASP A 140 3.35 0.22 -7.46
CA ASP A 140 4.08 1.49 -7.61
C ASP A 140 3.40 2.38 -8.67
N ASP A 141 3.38 3.70 -8.43
CA ASP A 141 2.66 4.66 -9.28
C ASP A 141 3.45 4.97 -10.56
N ALA A 142 3.36 4.08 -11.54
CA ALA A 142 4.17 4.14 -12.75
C ALA A 142 3.33 3.95 -14.02
N ALA A 143 3.32 4.96 -14.89
CA ALA A 143 2.70 4.84 -16.22
C ALA A 143 3.39 3.77 -17.09
N SER A 144 4.67 3.51 -16.83
CA SER A 144 5.47 2.42 -17.40
C SER A 144 6.09 1.61 -16.27
N GLY A 145 5.61 0.39 -16.06
CA GLY A 145 6.10 -0.48 -14.97
C GLY A 145 5.85 -1.96 -15.20
N SER A 146 5.23 -2.33 -16.33
CA SER A 146 4.89 -3.73 -16.60
C SER A 146 6.11 -4.60 -16.85
N CYS A 147 5.94 -5.90 -16.58
CA CYS A 147 6.90 -6.93 -16.90
C CYS A 147 6.65 -7.51 -18.29
N TYR A 148 7.72 -7.61 -19.08
CA TYR A 148 7.72 -8.12 -20.44
C TYR A 148 8.38 -9.51 -20.55
N CYS A 149 8.42 -10.31 -19.48
CA CYS A 149 8.86 -11.70 -19.60
C CYS A 149 7.86 -12.52 -20.45
N GLU A 150 8.29 -13.68 -20.95
CA GLU A 150 7.49 -14.55 -21.83
C GLU A 150 6.08 -14.83 -21.28
N GLU A 151 5.96 -15.06 -19.98
CA GLU A 151 4.66 -15.30 -19.34
C GLU A 151 3.84 -14.01 -19.17
N CYS A 152 4.47 -12.92 -18.72
CA CYS A 152 3.74 -11.67 -18.43
C CYS A 152 3.24 -10.98 -19.71
N ARG A 153 3.92 -11.15 -20.86
CA ARG A 153 3.46 -10.63 -22.16
C ARG A 153 2.16 -11.27 -22.65
N GLN A 154 1.72 -12.38 -22.06
CA GLN A 154 0.45 -13.04 -22.41
C GLN A 154 -0.77 -12.38 -21.75
N TYR A 155 -0.55 -11.46 -20.83
CA TYR A 155 -1.58 -10.79 -20.03
C TYR A 155 -1.57 -9.29 -20.29
N SER A 156 -2.72 -8.64 -20.12
CA SER A 156 -2.75 -7.17 -20.11
C SER A 156 -2.00 -6.61 -18.89
N PRO A 157 -1.57 -5.34 -18.91
CA PRO A 157 -1.04 -4.67 -17.73
C PRO A 157 -1.97 -4.79 -16.51
N SER A 158 -3.28 -4.61 -16.71
CA SER A 158 -4.28 -4.69 -15.64
C SER A 158 -4.43 -6.12 -15.08
N ASP A 159 -4.37 -7.15 -15.94
CA ASP A 159 -4.35 -8.57 -15.50
C ASP A 159 -3.10 -8.88 -14.68
N ASN A 160 -1.94 -8.40 -15.14
CA ASN A 160 -0.68 -8.55 -14.42
C ASN A 160 -0.71 -7.83 -13.05
N LEU A 161 -1.31 -6.64 -12.99
CA LEU A 161 -1.53 -5.94 -11.73
C LEU A 161 -2.48 -6.72 -10.81
N LEU A 162 -3.57 -7.29 -11.34
CA LEU A 162 -4.50 -8.11 -10.55
C LEU A 162 -3.82 -9.32 -9.91
N ARG A 163 -2.82 -9.92 -10.56
CA ARG A 163 -2.03 -11.01 -9.97
C ARG A 163 -1.24 -10.54 -8.74
N ILE A 164 -0.65 -9.35 -8.80
CA ILE A 164 0.03 -8.72 -7.65
C ILE A 164 -1.00 -8.39 -6.57
N THR A 165 -2.11 -7.72 -6.93
CA THR A 165 -3.21 -7.39 -6.02
C THR A 165 -3.76 -8.63 -5.30
N HIS A 166 -3.88 -9.75 -6.00
CA HIS A 166 -4.34 -11.01 -5.42
C HIS A 166 -3.36 -11.53 -4.36
N ALA A 167 -2.05 -11.48 -4.60
CA ALA A 167 -1.05 -11.86 -3.61
C ALA A 167 -1.11 -10.98 -2.35
N VAL A 168 -1.33 -9.67 -2.52
CA VAL A 168 -1.52 -8.72 -1.42
C VAL A 168 -2.80 -9.04 -0.64
N LEU A 169 -3.93 -9.28 -1.32
CA LEU A 169 -5.20 -9.62 -0.69
C LEU A 169 -5.12 -10.91 0.13
N GLU A 170 -4.45 -11.94 -0.39
CA GLU A 170 -4.20 -13.18 0.35
C GLU A 170 -3.33 -12.94 1.59
N GLY A 171 -2.45 -11.93 1.58
CA GLY A 171 -1.66 -11.53 2.74
C GLY A 171 -2.52 -10.84 3.79
N ILE A 172 -3.34 -9.87 3.35
CA ILE A 172 -4.34 -9.20 4.21
C ILE A 172 -5.23 -10.24 4.89
N LYS A 173 -5.75 -11.22 4.15
CA LYS A 173 -6.69 -12.22 4.67
C LYS A 173 -6.10 -13.17 5.72
N GLN A 174 -4.77 -13.28 5.81
CA GLN A 174 -4.13 -14.03 6.89
C GLN A 174 -4.27 -13.34 8.25
N VAL A 175 -4.43 -12.02 8.26
CA VAL A 175 -4.55 -11.19 9.47
C VAL A 175 -6.00 -10.75 9.69
N ASP A 176 -6.66 -10.31 8.63
CA ASP A 176 -8.06 -9.89 8.62
C ASP A 176 -8.84 -10.68 7.56
N SER A 177 -9.45 -11.79 7.97
CA SER A 177 -10.23 -12.67 7.08
C SER A 177 -11.40 -11.98 6.35
N LEU A 178 -11.88 -10.83 6.86
CA LEU A 178 -12.92 -10.01 6.26
C LEU A 178 -12.37 -8.78 5.53
N GLY A 179 -11.04 -8.63 5.52
CA GLY A 179 -10.33 -7.55 4.88
C GLY A 179 -10.61 -7.47 3.39
N LYS A 180 -10.80 -6.24 2.92
CA LYS A 180 -11.00 -5.91 1.51
C LYS A 180 -9.84 -5.06 1.04
N LEU A 181 -9.32 -5.37 -0.14
CA LEU A 181 -8.30 -4.56 -0.79
C LEU A 181 -8.96 -3.72 -1.90
N SER A 182 -8.72 -2.41 -1.87
CA SER A 182 -9.06 -1.56 -3.00
C SER A 182 -8.13 -1.84 -4.18
N TYR A 183 -8.71 -1.86 -5.37
CA TYR A 183 -7.97 -1.98 -6.62
C TYR A 183 -7.89 -0.62 -7.29
N LEU A 184 -6.66 -0.15 -7.53
CA LEU A 184 -6.38 1.08 -8.25
C LEU A 184 -6.36 0.74 -9.75
N ALA A 185 -7.46 1.02 -10.43
CA ALA A 185 -7.62 0.70 -11.84
C ALA A 185 -6.96 1.79 -12.70
N TYR A 186 -5.76 1.49 -13.20
CA TYR A 186 -5.12 2.25 -14.28
C TYR A 186 -5.23 1.46 -15.59
N HIS A 187 -5.40 2.23 -16.68
CA HIS A 187 -5.40 1.90 -18.11
C HIS A 187 -5.62 0.44 -18.54
#